data_AF-A0A9E5FWW2-F1
#
_entry.id   AF-A0A9E5FWW2-F1
#
_cell.length_a   1.000
_cell.length_b   1.000
_cell.length_c   1.000
_cell.angle_alpha   90.00
_cell.angle_beta   90.00
_cell.angle_gamma   90.00
#
_symmetry.space_group_name_H-M   'P 1'
#
loop_
_entity.id
_entity.type
_entity.pdbx_description
1 polymer ?
#
loop_
_entity_poly.entity_id
_entity_poly.type
_entity_poly.pdbx_seq_one_letter_code
_entity_poly.pdbx_strand_id
1 'polypeptide(L)' 'MIHSLFLMAKLSEDQLQKISQWVQEGASLSVIQGKLASEFGISMTFLDVRLLVDDLNLILQEKEEPKKENDQNSSIEENT' A
#
# COMPACT_ATOMS: atom_id res chain seq x y z
N MET A 1 10.10 4.89 17.72
CA MET A 1 8.73 4.64 17.22
C MET A 1 7.83 5.87 17.34
N ILE A 2 8.29 7.09 16.96
CA ILE A 2 7.46 8.32 17.04
C ILE A 2 7.18 8.92 15.65
N HIS A 3 8.04 8.67 14.65
CA HIS A 3 7.84 9.21 13.30
C HIS A 3 6.70 8.55 12.51
N SER A 4 6.40 7.27 12.77
CA SER A 4 5.40 6.49 12.03
C SER A 4 3.96 7.01 12.23
N LEU A 5 3.61 7.49 13.43
CA LEU A 5 2.25 7.99 13.71
C LEU A 5 1.94 9.35 13.06
N PHE A 6 2.97 10.19 12.85
CA PHE A 6 2.77 11.54 12.31
C PHE A 6 2.46 11.55 10.81
N LEU A 7 2.98 10.57 10.07
CA LEU A 7 2.79 10.49 8.62
C LEU A 7 1.38 10.01 8.26
N MET A 8 0.87 8.98 8.95
CA MET A 8 -0.45 8.43 8.71
C MET A 8 -1.57 9.40 9.10
N ALA A 9 -1.38 10.21 10.15
CA ALA A 9 -2.35 11.22 10.56
C ALA A 9 -2.57 12.35 9.53
N LYS A 10 -1.67 12.50 8.55
CA LYS A 10 -1.81 13.48 7.45
C LYS A 10 -2.63 12.95 6.27
N LEU A 11 -2.94 11.66 6.25
CA LEU A 11 -3.67 10.99 5.16
C LEU A 11 -5.02 10.48 5.68
N SER A 12 -6.07 10.56 4.83
CA SER A 12 -7.35 9.93 5.15
C SER A 12 -7.29 8.41 4.92
N GLU A 13 -8.21 7.67 5.54
CA GLU A 13 -8.30 6.21 5.34
C GLU A 13 -8.47 5.83 3.86
N ASP A 14 -9.25 6.61 3.10
CA ASP A 14 -9.44 6.40 1.65
C ASP A 14 -8.13 6.57 0.86
N GLN A 15 -7.32 7.57 1.22
CA GLN A 15 -6.00 7.80 0.59
C GLN A 15 -5.05 6.65 0.93
N LEU A 16 -5.09 6.22 2.19
CA LEU A 16 -4.31 5.09 2.69
C LEU A 16 -4.62 3.79 1.96
N GLN A 17 -5.91 3.50 1.73
CA GLN A 17 -6.34 2.35 0.93
C GLN A 17 -5.84 2.44 -0.51
N LYS A 18 -5.92 3.60 -1.16
CA LYS A 18 -5.41 3.81 -2.53
C LYS A 18 -3.91 3.57 -2.62
N ILE A 19 -3.14 4.08 -1.66
CA ILE A 19 -1.69 3.89 -1.64
C ILE A 19 -1.35 2.43 -1.38
N SER A 20 -2.05 1.77 -0.45
CA SER A 20 -1.93 0.33 -0.21
C SER A 20 -2.19 -0.49 -1.47
N GLN A 21 -3.22 -0.12 -2.25
CA GLN A 21 -3.51 -0.76 -3.52
C GLN A 21 -2.34 -0.60 -4.51
N TRP A 22 -1.79 0.60 -4.67
CA TRP A 22 -0.64 0.82 -5.55
C TRP A 22 0.61 0.04 -5.10
N VAL A 23 0.81 -0.10 -3.79
CA VAL A 23 1.89 -0.92 -3.23
C VAL A 23 1.67 -2.40 -3.56
N GLN A 24 0.44 -2.92 -3.43
CA GLN A 24 0.08 -4.29 -3.81
C GLN A 24 0.22 -4.55 -5.31
N GLU A 25 -0.06 -3.54 -6.14
CA GLU A 25 0.15 -3.56 -7.59
C GLU A 25 1.65 -3.52 -7.97
N GLY A 26 2.55 -3.34 -7.00
CA GLY A 26 3.99 -3.28 -7.21
C GLY A 26 4.50 -1.94 -7.74
N ALA A 27 3.75 -0.85 -7.53
CA ALA A 27 4.16 0.48 -7.94
C ALA A 27 5.45 0.93 -7.22
N SER A 28 6.34 1.60 -7.95
CA SER A 28 7.57 2.14 -7.36
C SER A 28 7.29 3.41 -6.55
N LEU A 29 8.19 3.73 -5.62
CA LEU A 29 8.06 4.91 -4.74
C LEU A 29 7.89 6.22 -5.52
N SER A 30 8.58 6.38 -6.66
CA SER A 30 8.45 7.57 -7.50
C SER A 30 7.07 7.68 -8.16
N VAL A 31 6.47 6.54 -8.55
CA VAL A 31 5.12 6.49 -9.08
C VAL A 31 4.10 6.86 -8.01
N ILE A 32 4.24 6.29 -6.80
CA ILE A 32 3.37 6.61 -5.66
C ILE A 32 3.49 8.08 -5.29
N GLN A 33 4.71 8.63 -5.23
CA GLN A 33 4.96 10.04 -4.95
C GLN A 33 4.29 10.96 -5.99
N GLY A 34 4.40 10.61 -7.27
CA GLY A 34 3.76 11.35 -8.35
C GLY A 34 2.23 11.33 -8.23
N LYS A 35 1.65 10.16 -7.93
CA LYS A 35 0.20 9.99 -7.72
C LYS A 35 -0.32 10.74 -6.50
N LEU A 36 0.43 10.74 -5.40
CA LEU A 36 0.11 11.54 -4.22
C LEU A 36 0.03 13.03 -4.55
N ALA A 37 0.97 13.53 -5.35
CA ALA A 37 0.98 14.92 -5.79
C ALA A 37 -0.13 15.23 -6.80
N SER A 38 -0.41 14.34 -7.77
CA SER A 38 -1.37 14.61 -8.83
C SER A 38 -2.82 14.32 -8.44
N GLU A 39 -3.09 13.24 -7.70
CA GLU A 39 -4.44 12.82 -7.31
C GLU A 39 -4.89 13.50 -6.02
N PHE A 40 -3.98 13.75 -5.08
CA PHE A 40 -4.31 14.30 -3.76
C PHE A 40 -3.70 15.67 -3.48
N GLY A 41 -2.82 16.19 -4.35
CA GLY A 41 -2.11 17.45 -4.10
C GLY A 41 -1.08 17.37 -2.97
N ILE A 42 -0.68 16.16 -2.57
CA ILE A 42 0.19 15.93 -1.42
C ILE A 42 1.63 15.76 -1.91
N SER A 43 2.47 16.74 -1.60
CA SER A 43 3.91 16.62 -1.83
C SER A 43 4.58 15.98 -0.62
N MET A 44 5.11 14.76 -0.80
CA MET A 44 5.90 14.04 0.20
C MET A 44 7.33 13.88 -0.32
N THR A 45 8.32 13.82 0.58
CA THR A 45 9.70 13.50 0.16
C THR A 45 9.84 12.01 -0.16
N PHE A 46 10.91 11.64 -0.86
CA PHE A 46 11.19 10.24 -1.15
C PHE A 46 11.31 9.38 0.13
N LEU A 47 11.89 9.95 1.18
CA LEU A 47 12.04 9.26 2.47
C LEU A 47 10.67 9.05 3.14
N ASP A 48 9.79 10.05 3.07
CA ASP A 48 8.43 9.93 3.61
C ASP A 48 7.64 8.84 2.90
N VAL A 49 7.72 8.78 1.57
CA VAL A 49 7.05 7.73 0.78
C VAL A 49 7.64 6.35 1.08
N ARG A 50 8.96 6.24 1.24
CA ARG A 50 9.62 4.99 1.63
C ARG A 50 9.08 4.49 2.97
N LEU A 51 9.04 5.36 3.98
CA LEU A 51 8.52 5.04 5.31
C LEU A 51 7.04 4.68 5.27
N LEU A 52 6.23 5.41 4.49
CA LEU A 52 4.81 5.13 4.32
C LEU A 52 4.57 3.73 3.73
N VAL A 53 5.33 3.35 2.71
CA VAL A 53 5.21 2.02 2.09
C VAL A 53 5.67 0.92 3.05
N ASP A 54 6.76 1.15 3.79
CA ASP A 54 7.23 0.21 4.81
C ASP A 54 6.18 0.04 5.94
N ASP A 55 5.52 1.12 6.37
CA ASP A 55 4.44 1.10 7.37
C ASP A 55 3.17 0.42 6.85
N LEU A 56 2.79 0.66 5.59
CA LEU A 56 1.66 -0.03 4.94
C LEU A 56 1.90 -1.53 4.86
N ASN A 57 3.12 -1.96 4.55
CA ASN A 57 3.48 -3.37 4.54
C ASN A 57 3.38 -4.00 5.94
N LEU A 58 3.76 -3.26 6.99
CA LEU A 58 3.62 -3.71 8.39
C LEU A 58 2.14 -3.85 8.79
N ILE A 59 1.30 -2.90 8.41
CA ILE A 59 -0.15 -2.93 8.69
C ILE A 59 -0.86 -4.03 7.90
N LEU A 60 -0.47 -4.24 6.64
CA LEU A 60 -0.98 -5.35 5.84
C LEU A 60 -0.66 -6.69 6.51
N GLN A 61 0.58 -6.86 7.02
CA GLN A 61 0.98 -8.06 7.75
C GLN A 61 0.24 -8.21 9.09
N GLU A 62 0.05 -7.12 9.85
CA GLU A 62 -0.68 -7.16 11.14
C GLU A 62 -2.17 -7.47 10.94
N LYS A 63 -2.76 -7.04 9.80
CA LYS A 63 -4.13 -7.35 9.43
C LYS A 63 -4.29 -8.77 8.87
N GLU A 64 -3.20 -9.39 8.41
CA GLU A 64 -3.17 -10.74 7.83
C GLU A 64 -2.72 -11.83 8.83
N GLU A 65 -3.38 -11.93 9.99
CA GLU A 65 -3.59 -13.24 10.65
C GLU A 65 -4.98 -13.27 11.35
N PRO A 66 -5.89 -14.24 11.08
CA PRO A 66 -5.94 -15.22 10.00
C PRO A 66 -7.28 -15.16 9.20
N LYS A 67 -7.17 -15.23 7.87
CA LYS A 67 -7.74 -16.33 7.09
C LYS A 67 -7.19 -16.29 5.67
N LYS A 68 -6.51 -17.37 5.34
CA LYS A 68 -6.24 -17.79 3.96
C LYS A 68 -7.57 -17.82 3.22
N GLU A 69 -7.65 -17.11 2.11
CA GLU A 69 -8.41 -17.54 0.93
C GLU A 69 -7.73 -16.86 -0.26
N ASN A 70 -6.61 -17.48 -0.64
CA ASN A 70 -6.08 -17.41 -1.98
C ASN A 70 -7.13 -18.03 -2.91
N ASP A 71 -8.13 -17.26 -3.33
CA ASP A 71 -8.93 -17.57 -4.52
C ASP A 71 -8.22 -17.00 -5.75
N GLN A 72 -7.01 -17.48 -6.00
CA GLN A 72 -6.52 -17.60 -7.37
C GLN A 72 -7.29 -18.74 -8.01
N ASN A 73 -8.37 -18.41 -8.72
CA ASN A 73 -8.97 -19.25 -9.73
C ASN A 73 -7.93 -19.52 -10.84
N SER A 74 -7.00 -20.44 -10.57
CA SER A 74 -6.27 -21.17 -11.59
C SER A 74 -7.18 -22.30 -12.08
N SER A 75 -8.14 -21.96 -12.94
CA SER A 75 -8.72 -22.94 -13.86
C SER A 75 -7.67 -23.31 -14.90
N ILE A 76 -6.76 -24.21 -14.51
CA ILE A 76 -6.08 -25.12 -15.42
C ILE A 76 -6.62 -26.50 -15.08
N GLU A 77 -7.66 -26.93 -15.77
CA GLU A 77 -7.92 -28.35 -16.01
C GLU A 77 -7.61 -28.64 -17.48
N GLU A 78 -6.36 -29.01 -17.72
CA GLU A 78 -6.00 -29.92 -18.80
C GLU A 78 -6.17 -31.34 -18.24
N ASN A 79 -7.05 -32.15 -18.84
CA ASN A 79 -6.92 -33.59 -19.13
C ASN A 79 -8.28 -34.30 -19.21
N THR A 80 -8.79 -34.51 -20.43
CA THR A 80 -9.15 -35.83 -21.00
C THR A 80 -9.25 -35.72 -22.53
#